data_AF-A0A2T6BCY8-F1
#
_entry.id   AF-A0A2T6BCY8-F1
#
_cell.length_a   1.000
_cell.length_b   1.000
_cell.length_c   1.000
_cell.angle_alpha   90.00
_cell.angle_beta   90.00
_cell.angle_gamma   90.00
#
_symmetry.space_group_name_H-M   'P 1'
#
loop_
_entity.id
_entity.type
_entity.pdbx_description
1 polymer ?
#
loop_
_entity_poly.entity_id
_entity_poly.type
_entity_poly.pdbx_seq_one_letter_code
_entity_poly.pdbx_strand_id
1 'polypeptide(L)'
;MEYQSHVTSDRIRRELAFVRGLMEGQEQKNESPEGKVLGRLIQLLDEMAEEHERLQVRLNELEEYMEAVDEDLNEMELLIYDRDEDVEEEDIGFWKVECPECGDAILVDEDYFSDGSTADVACPHCETIITVTDEGDVKKASEARQAFQQENQAPVQQ
;
A
#
# COMPACT_ATOMS: atom_id res chain seq x y z
N MET A 1 -13.62 15.56 6.24
CA MET A 1 -12.76 15.00 7.30
C MET A 1 -12.05 16.17 7.96
N GLU A 2 -12.45 16.57 9.17
CA GLU A 2 -11.72 17.57 9.95
C GLU A 2 -10.59 16.85 10.70
N TYR A 3 -9.48 16.60 10.00
CA TYR A 3 -8.20 16.48 10.71
C TYR A 3 -7.82 17.90 11.08
N GLN A 4 -7.83 18.26 12.36
CA GLN A 4 -6.98 19.29 12.94
C GLN A 4 -7.29 19.42 14.44
N SER A 5 -6.83 18.45 15.23
CA SER A 5 -6.49 18.74 16.63
C SER A 5 -5.02 19.15 16.70
N HIS A 6 -4.64 20.25 16.01
CA HIS A 6 -3.36 20.88 16.34
C HIS A 6 -3.49 21.46 17.74
N VAL A 7 -2.98 20.73 18.73
CA VAL A 7 -2.54 21.40 19.96
C VAL A 7 -1.40 22.30 19.53
N THR A 8 -1.73 23.57 19.26
CA THR A 8 -0.76 24.58 18.82
C THR A 8 0.37 24.64 19.85
N SER A 9 1.61 24.46 19.41
CA SER A 9 2.78 24.45 20.31
C SER A 9 2.87 25.72 21.17
N ASP A 10 2.38 26.84 20.63
CA ASP A 10 2.16 28.10 21.33
C ASP A 10 1.37 27.97 22.64
N ARG A 11 0.37 27.09 22.70
CA ARG A 11 -0.39 26.86 23.93
C ARG A 11 0.51 26.24 25.00
N ILE A 12 1.32 25.24 24.66
CA ILE A 12 2.21 24.55 25.59
C ILE A 12 3.24 25.54 26.14
N ARG A 13 3.85 26.36 25.27
CA ARG A 13 4.80 27.40 25.70
C ARG A 13 4.17 28.45 26.61
N ARG A 14 2.95 28.93 26.31
CA ARG A 14 2.24 29.88 27.17
C ARG A 14 1.96 29.32 28.55
N GLU A 15 1.51 28.06 28.63
CA GLU A 15 1.26 27.38 29.90
C GLU A 15 2.57 27.17 30.69
N LEU A 16 3.66 26.77 30.02
CA LEU A 16 4.98 26.64 30.67
C LEU A 16 5.49 27.98 31.20
N ALA A 17 5.35 29.06 30.45
CA ALA A 17 5.73 30.40 30.90
C ALA A 17 4.89 30.86 32.11
N PHE A 18 3.59 30.56 32.12
CA PHE A 18 2.72 30.84 33.26
C PHE A 18 3.14 30.07 34.52
N VAL A 19 3.41 28.77 34.38
CA VAL A 19 3.86 27.92 35.51
C VAL A 19 5.24 28.36 36.03
N ARG A 20 6.18 28.70 35.13
CA ARG A 20 7.49 29.28 35.52
C ARG A 20 7.30 30.55 36.35
N GLY A 21 6.46 31.49 35.91
CA GLY A 21 6.19 32.72 36.64
C GLY A 21 5.55 32.49 38.02
N LEU A 22 4.67 31.49 38.16
CA LEU A 22 4.12 31.11 39.47
C LEU A 22 5.18 30.56 40.43
N MET A 23 6.17 29.83 39.92
CA MET A 23 7.26 29.30 40.74
C MET A 23 8.26 30.38 41.16
N GLU A 24 8.59 31.32 40.29
CA GLU A 24 9.48 32.44 40.61
C GLU A 24 8.95 33.30 41.78
N GLY A 25 7.61 33.44 41.91
CA GLY A 25 6.98 34.14 43.03
C GLY A 25 7.05 33.44 44.40
N GLN A 26 7.62 32.24 44.51
CA GLN A 26 7.67 31.42 45.73
C GLN A 26 9.11 31.05 46.13
N GLU A 27 10.05 32.00 46.08
CA GLU A 27 11.51 31.79 46.26
C GLU A 27 11.89 30.84 47.41
N GLN A 28 11.24 30.93 48.57
CA GLN A 28 11.53 30.06 49.74
C GLN A 28 11.14 28.58 49.56
N LYS A 29 10.20 28.26 48.66
CA LYS A 29 9.82 26.87 48.35
C LYS A 29 10.62 26.27 47.20
N ASN A 30 11.27 27.09 46.38
CA ASN A 30 12.09 26.61 45.27
C ASN A 30 13.35 25.87 45.74
N GLU A 31 13.83 26.14 46.95
CA GLU A 31 14.97 25.42 47.55
C GLU A 31 14.57 24.07 48.15
N SER A 32 13.27 23.82 48.33
CA SER A 32 12.78 22.54 48.83
C SER A 32 13.05 21.42 47.81
N PRO A 33 13.19 20.16 48.26
CA PRO A 33 13.37 19.03 47.34
C PRO A 33 12.22 18.94 46.33
N GLU A 34 10.99 19.27 46.71
CA GLU A 34 9.82 19.33 45.82
C GLU A 34 9.96 20.45 44.78
N GLY A 35 10.40 21.65 45.18
CA GLY A 35 10.64 22.78 44.27
C GLY A 35 11.69 22.47 43.20
N LYS A 36 12.77 21.78 43.59
CA LYS A 36 13.81 21.31 42.65
C LYS A 36 13.29 20.30 41.64
N VAL A 37 12.46 19.36 42.07
CA VAL A 37 11.82 18.36 41.18
C VAL A 37 10.88 19.06 40.19
N LEU A 38 10.04 19.98 40.67
CA LEU A 38 9.13 20.75 39.81
C LEU A 38 9.89 21.60 38.80
N GLY A 39 10.98 22.26 39.23
CA GLY A 39 11.84 23.03 38.33
C GLY A 39 12.46 22.16 37.23
N ARG A 40 12.93 20.96 37.59
CA ARG A 40 13.47 20.01 36.60
C ARG A 40 12.39 19.49 35.65
N LEU A 41 11.18 19.24 36.14
CA LEU A 41 10.05 18.80 35.32
C LEU A 41 9.67 19.87 34.29
N ILE A 42 9.60 21.14 34.71
CA ILE A 42 9.31 22.26 33.81
C ILE A 42 10.38 22.37 32.73
N GLN A 43 11.66 22.25 33.09
CA GLN A 43 12.75 22.29 32.12
C GLN A 43 12.62 21.16 31.07
N LEU A 44 12.33 19.93 31.52
CA LEU A 44 12.08 18.79 30.63
C LEU A 44 10.88 19.05 29.70
N LEU A 45 9.79 19.61 30.21
CA LEU A 45 8.62 19.94 29.39
C LEU A 45 8.92 21.04 28.37
N ASP A 46 9.81 21.98 28.69
CA ASP A 46 10.26 23.03 27.78
C ASP A 46 11.10 22.44 26.63
N GLU A 47 12.06 21.57 26.96
CA GLU A 47 12.84 20.80 25.98
C GLU A 47 11.92 19.96 25.09
N MET A 48 10.90 19.31 25.66
CA MET A 48 9.89 18.57 24.89
C MET A 48 9.05 19.47 23.99
N ALA A 49 8.67 20.68 24.44
CA ALA A 49 7.92 21.63 23.63
C ALA A 49 8.75 22.11 22.44
N GLU A 50 10.05 22.34 22.62
CA GLU A 50 10.96 22.70 21.53
C GLU A 50 11.12 21.58 20.50
N GLU A 51 11.38 20.34 20.95
CA GLU A 51 11.49 19.20 20.02
C GLU A 51 10.17 18.93 19.31
N HIS A 52 9.03 19.13 19.99
CA HIS A 52 7.71 19.04 19.37
C HIS A 52 7.53 20.05 18.23
N GLU A 53 7.97 21.31 18.39
CA GLU A 53 7.93 22.30 17.31
C GLU A 53 8.77 21.88 16.10
N ARG A 54 9.98 21.37 16.36
CA ARG A 54 10.84 20.88 15.27
C ARG A 54 10.21 19.70 14.54
N LEU A 55 9.54 18.80 15.26
CA LEU A 55 8.80 17.70 14.67
C LEU A 55 7.63 18.19 13.82
N GLN A 56 6.85 19.18 14.29
CA GLN A 56 5.77 19.75 13.50
C GLN A 56 6.26 20.37 12.19
N VAL A 57 7.38 21.09 12.21
CA VAL A 57 7.98 21.63 10.97
C VAL A 57 8.32 20.53 9.98
N ARG A 58 8.99 19.46 10.45
CA ARG A 58 9.37 18.33 9.58
C ARG A 58 8.16 17.55 9.05
N LEU A 59 7.07 17.49 9.81
CA LEU A 59 5.83 16.87 9.36
C LEU A 59 5.18 17.70 8.25
N ASN A 60 5.11 19.02 8.41
CA ASN A 60 4.59 19.90 7.36
C ASN A 60 5.42 19.79 6.06
N GLU A 61 6.75 19.77 6.17
CA GLU A 61 7.64 19.53 5.02
C GLU A 61 7.34 18.17 4.34
N LEU A 62 7.02 17.14 5.13
CA LEU A 62 6.66 15.82 4.61
C LEU A 62 5.28 15.80 3.96
N GLU A 63 4.31 16.54 4.51
CA GLU A 63 3.00 16.76 3.89
C GLU A 63 3.18 17.41 2.51
N GLU A 64 4.00 18.46 2.39
CA GLU A 64 4.33 19.09 1.11
C GLU A 64 4.98 18.10 0.12
N TYR A 65 5.91 17.25 0.57
CA TYR A 65 6.48 16.21 -0.28
C TYR A 65 5.45 15.17 -0.72
N MET A 66 4.52 14.79 0.15
CA MET A 66 3.46 13.83 -0.21
C MET A 66 2.47 14.43 -1.20
N GLU A 67 2.12 15.71 -1.05
CA GLU A 67 1.30 16.44 -2.03
C GLU A 67 1.99 16.49 -3.40
N ALA A 68 3.30 16.77 -3.44
CA ALA A 68 4.06 16.76 -4.69
C ALA A 68 4.08 15.37 -5.36
N VAL A 69 4.23 14.31 -4.57
CA VAL A 69 4.18 12.93 -5.10
C VAL A 69 2.78 12.60 -5.62
N ASP A 70 1.72 13.01 -4.93
CA ASP A 70 0.35 12.82 -5.36
C ASP A 70 0.07 13.55 -6.69
N GLU A 71 0.55 14.79 -6.83
CA GLU A 71 0.44 15.56 -8.07
C GLU A 71 1.19 14.90 -9.24
N ASP A 72 2.43 14.46 -9.01
CA ASP A 72 3.24 13.75 -10.02
C ASP A 72 2.55 12.44 -10.47
N LEU A 73 1.97 11.68 -9.54
CA LEU A 73 1.25 10.45 -9.85
C LEU A 73 -0.05 10.73 -10.62
N ASN A 74 -0.77 11.78 -10.27
CA ASN A 74 -1.95 12.21 -11.00
C ASN A 74 -1.60 12.65 -12.43
N GLU A 75 -0.46 13.33 -12.65
CA GLU A 75 0.00 13.64 -14.02
C GLU A 75 0.30 12.36 -14.81
N MET A 76 0.95 11.37 -14.19
CA MET A 76 1.16 10.06 -14.81
C MET A 76 -0.15 9.33 -15.12
N GLU A 77 -1.12 9.39 -14.21
CA GLU A 77 -2.46 8.82 -14.40
C GLU A 77 -3.12 9.44 -15.64
N LEU A 78 -3.15 10.76 -15.74
CA LEU A 78 -3.70 11.45 -16.91
C LEU A 78 -2.95 11.09 -18.19
N LEU A 79 -1.61 10.98 -18.17
CA LEU A 79 -0.84 10.61 -19.37
C LEU A 79 -1.13 9.19 -19.87
N ILE A 80 -1.41 8.26 -18.96
CA ILE A 80 -1.70 6.86 -19.28
C ILE A 80 -3.19 6.71 -19.65
N TYR A 81 -4.09 7.20 -18.81
CA TYR A 81 -5.53 6.96 -18.95
C TYR A 81 -6.25 7.98 -19.85
N ASP A 82 -5.81 9.25 -19.98
CA ASP A 82 -6.43 10.19 -20.94
C ASP A 82 -5.97 9.96 -22.40
N ARG A 83 -4.88 9.21 -22.62
CA ARG A 83 -4.48 8.81 -23.97
C ARG A 83 -5.34 7.66 -24.51
N ASP A 84 -6.15 7.06 -23.64
CA ASP A 84 -6.90 5.83 -23.85
C ASP A 84 -8.42 6.03 -23.83
N GLU A 85 -8.93 7.25 -24.12
CA GLU A 85 -10.37 7.46 -24.38
C GLU A 85 -10.89 6.75 -25.65
N ASP A 86 -10.01 6.17 -26.47
CA ASP A 86 -10.33 5.28 -27.60
C ASP A 86 -9.77 3.86 -27.40
N VAL A 87 -9.34 3.51 -26.20
CA VAL A 87 -8.99 2.13 -25.86
C VAL A 87 -10.20 1.53 -25.17
N GLU A 88 -11.13 1.03 -25.99
CA GLU A 88 -12.06 -0.03 -25.58
C GLU A 88 -11.22 -1.01 -24.77
N GLU A 89 -11.48 -1.14 -23.45
CA GLU A 89 -10.86 -2.12 -22.53
C GLU A 89 -9.83 -2.96 -23.28
N GLU A 90 -8.60 -2.46 -23.47
CA GLU A 90 -7.60 -3.26 -24.17
C GLU A 90 -7.39 -4.38 -23.19
N ASP A 91 -8.08 -5.49 -23.49
CA ASP A 91 -7.76 -6.81 -23.04
C ASP A 91 -6.25 -6.83 -23.08
N ILE A 92 -5.63 -6.79 -21.91
CA ILE A 92 -4.23 -6.39 -21.74
C ILE A 92 -3.32 -7.49 -22.31
N GLY A 93 -3.84 -8.34 -23.19
CA GLY A 93 -3.39 -9.65 -23.55
C GLY A 93 -3.29 -10.54 -22.32
N PHE A 94 -3.97 -10.28 -21.19
CA PHE A 94 -3.73 -11.05 -19.96
C PHE A 94 -5.01 -11.64 -19.37
N TRP A 95 -5.08 -12.97 -19.39
CA TRP A 95 -6.13 -13.76 -18.76
C TRP A 95 -5.78 -14.03 -17.30
N LYS A 96 -6.64 -13.59 -16.37
CA LYS A 96 -6.50 -13.90 -14.95
C LYS A 96 -7.20 -15.23 -14.64
N VAL A 97 -6.41 -16.22 -14.23
CA VAL A 97 -6.89 -17.56 -13.90
C VAL A 97 -6.48 -17.98 -12.50
N GLU A 98 -7.30 -18.76 -11.81
CA GLU A 98 -6.99 -19.27 -10.48
C GLU A 98 -6.35 -20.65 -10.55
N CYS A 99 -5.24 -20.85 -9.85
CA CYS A 99 -4.61 -22.16 -9.76
C CYS A 99 -5.48 -23.14 -8.96
N PRO A 100 -5.88 -24.30 -9.52
CA PRO A 100 -6.73 -25.27 -8.82
C PRO A 100 -6.00 -26.03 -7.70
N GLU A 101 -4.67 -25.89 -7.57
CA GLU A 101 -3.91 -26.53 -6.48
C GLU A 101 -3.65 -25.61 -5.29
N CYS A 102 -3.23 -24.35 -5.52
CA CYS A 102 -2.88 -23.43 -4.44
C CYS A 102 -3.86 -22.26 -4.26
N GLY A 103 -4.76 -22.03 -5.22
CA GLY A 103 -5.73 -20.92 -5.18
C GLY A 103 -5.16 -19.55 -5.51
N ASP A 104 -3.88 -19.46 -5.90
CA ASP A 104 -3.29 -18.19 -6.32
C ASP A 104 -3.75 -17.79 -7.73
N ALA A 105 -3.90 -16.48 -7.93
CA ALA A 105 -4.19 -15.91 -9.24
C ALA A 105 -2.91 -15.87 -10.10
N ILE A 106 -3.02 -16.43 -11.30
CA ILE A 106 -1.99 -16.45 -12.33
C ILE A 106 -2.46 -15.54 -13.47
N LEU A 107 -1.55 -14.77 -14.03
CA LEU A 107 -1.78 -13.95 -15.23
C LEU A 107 -1.14 -14.68 -16.42
N VAL A 108 -1.94 -14.97 -17.45
CA VAL A 108 -1.51 -15.69 -18.66
C VAL A 108 -1.63 -14.78 -19.86
N ASP A 109 -0.53 -14.64 -20.62
CA ASP A 109 -0.50 -13.83 -21.84
C ASP A 109 -1.35 -14.48 -22.96
N GLU A 110 -2.14 -13.70 -23.69
CA GLU A 110 -2.99 -14.15 -24.79
C GLU A 110 -2.13 -14.70 -25.95
N ASP A 111 -0.89 -14.21 -26.08
CA ASP A 111 0.07 -14.74 -27.04
C ASP A 111 0.34 -16.25 -26.86
N TYR A 112 0.11 -16.81 -25.65
CA TYR A 112 0.23 -18.26 -25.42
C TYR A 112 -0.88 -19.09 -26.07
N PHE A 113 -1.97 -18.49 -26.52
CA PHE A 113 -3.05 -19.18 -27.26
C PHE A 113 -2.95 -18.98 -28.78
N SER A 114 -1.92 -18.26 -29.25
CA SER A 114 -1.76 -17.95 -30.68
C SER A 114 -1.52 -19.18 -31.58
N ASP A 115 -1.03 -20.29 -31.02
CA ASP A 115 -0.78 -21.55 -31.71
C ASP A 115 -1.85 -22.64 -31.44
N GLY A 116 -2.87 -22.36 -30.61
CA GLY A 116 -4.04 -23.21 -30.38
C GLY A 116 -4.92 -22.76 -29.21
N SER A 117 -6.15 -23.30 -29.11
CA SER A 117 -7.15 -22.93 -28.09
C SER A 117 -6.80 -23.28 -26.62
N THR A 118 -5.59 -23.79 -26.35
CA THR A 118 -5.16 -24.16 -25.00
C THR A 118 -3.67 -23.93 -24.77
N ALA A 119 -3.31 -23.40 -23.60
CA ALA A 119 -1.93 -23.17 -23.18
C ALA A 119 -1.60 -23.91 -21.88
N ASP A 120 -0.44 -24.59 -21.83
CA ASP A 120 0.09 -25.21 -20.62
C ASP A 120 0.99 -24.20 -19.88
N VAL A 121 0.55 -23.71 -18.73
CA VAL A 121 1.26 -22.73 -17.90
C VAL A 121 1.65 -23.33 -16.55
N ALA A 122 2.85 -23.05 -16.08
CA ALA A 122 3.30 -23.45 -14.76
C ALA A 122 2.94 -22.39 -13.71
N CYS A 123 2.29 -22.79 -12.62
CA CYS A 123 2.01 -21.91 -11.50
C CYS A 123 3.32 -21.42 -10.85
N PRO A 124 3.56 -20.10 -10.68
CA PRO A 124 4.77 -19.58 -10.02
C PRO A 124 4.88 -19.94 -8.54
N HIS A 125 3.75 -20.27 -7.89
CA HIS A 125 3.70 -20.56 -6.45
C HIS A 125 3.96 -22.04 -6.13
N CYS A 126 3.34 -22.96 -6.87
CA CYS A 126 3.40 -24.40 -6.57
C CYS A 126 4.01 -25.25 -7.69
N GLU A 127 4.47 -24.62 -8.77
CA GLU A 127 5.06 -25.26 -9.96
C GLU A 127 4.15 -26.28 -10.66
N THR A 128 2.87 -26.37 -10.29
CA THR A 128 1.90 -27.22 -10.98
C THR A 128 1.64 -26.70 -12.39
N ILE A 129 1.70 -27.61 -13.36
CA ILE A 129 1.33 -27.33 -14.76
C ILE A 129 -0.20 -27.41 -14.89
N ILE A 130 -0.79 -26.30 -15.29
CA ILE A 130 -2.22 -26.14 -15.56
C ILE A 130 -2.42 -25.89 -17.05
N THR A 131 -3.51 -26.43 -17.59
CA THR A 131 -3.94 -26.16 -18.96
C THR A 131 -5.06 -25.13 -18.89
N VAL A 132 -4.85 -23.99 -19.52
CA VAL A 132 -5.83 -22.91 -19.66
C VAL A 132 -6.40 -22.96 -21.06
N THR A 133 -7.68 -22.63 -21.23
CA THR A 133 -8.34 -22.51 -22.54
C THR A 133 -8.59 -21.05 -22.92
N ASP A 134 -8.79 -20.78 -24.19
CA ASP A 134 -9.26 -19.50 -24.74
C ASP A 134 -10.69 -19.11 -24.29
N GLU A 135 -11.40 -19.99 -23.58
CA GLU A 135 -12.68 -19.71 -22.90
C GLU A 135 -12.52 -19.43 -21.40
N GLY A 136 -11.29 -19.46 -20.86
CA GLY A 136 -10.98 -19.18 -19.45
C GLY A 136 -11.13 -20.38 -18.51
N ASP A 137 -11.43 -21.58 -19.02
CA ASP A 137 -11.43 -22.80 -18.22
C ASP A 137 -10.00 -23.21 -17.84
N VAL A 138 -9.82 -23.59 -16.56
CA VAL A 138 -8.56 -24.08 -16.00
C VAL A 138 -8.69 -25.55 -15.63
N LYS A 139 -7.82 -26.41 -16.18
CA LYS A 139 -7.78 -27.84 -15.90
C LYS A 139 -6.37 -28.27 -15.49
N LYS A 140 -6.25 -29.33 -14.71
CA LYS A 140 -4.93 -29.92 -14.41
C LYS A 140 -4.42 -30.66 -15.65
N ALA A 141 -3.16 -30.48 -16.01
CA ALA A 141 -2.57 -31.08 -17.21
C ALA A 141 -2.65 -32.64 -17.23
N SER A 142 -2.77 -33.28 -16.07
CA SER A 142 -2.97 -34.73 -15.95
C SER A 142 -4.32 -35.24 -16.49
N GLU A 143 -5.33 -34.37 -16.55
CA GLU A 143 -6.69 -34.69 -16.99
C GLU A 143 -6.92 -34.29 -18.46
N ALA A 144 -6.30 -33.20 -18.93
CA ALA A 144 -6.41 -32.72 -20.30
C ALA A 144 -5.87 -33.71 -21.35
N ARG A 145 -4.76 -34.40 -21.04
CA ARG A 145 -4.21 -35.47 -21.92
C ARG A 145 -5.11 -36.71 -22.03
N GLN A 146 -5.98 -36.95 -21.06
CA GLN A 146 -6.89 -38.10 -21.10
C GLN A 146 -8.14 -37.81 -21.96
N ALA A 147 -8.62 -36.56 -21.99
CA ALA A 147 -9.72 -36.14 -22.85
C ALA A 147 -9.36 -36.23 -24.34
N PHE A 148 -8.16 -35.77 -24.73
CA PHE A 148 -7.70 -35.79 -26.12
C PHE A 148 -7.43 -37.21 -26.68
N GLN A 149 -7.11 -38.17 -25.80
CA GLN A 149 -6.92 -39.58 -26.18
C GLN A 149 -8.24 -40.35 -26.32
N GLN A 150 -9.31 -39.92 -25.65
CA GLN A 150 -10.63 -40.57 -25.72
C GLN A 150 -11.42 -40.15 -26.97
N GLU A 151 -11.30 -38.90 -27.43
CA GLU A 151 -12.00 -38.44 -28.65
C GLU A 151 -11.41 -38.99 -29.97
N ASN A 152 -10.13 -39.43 -29.96
CA ASN A 152 -9.47 -39.99 -31.14
C ASN A 152 -9.50 -41.53 -31.23
N GLN A 153 -10.35 -42.20 -30.44
CA GLN A 153 -10.62 -43.65 -30.57
C GLN A 153 -12.07 -43.95 -31.01
N ALA A 154 -12.56 -43.27 -32.06
CA ALA A 154 -13.63 -43.83 -32.88
C ALA A 154 -13.00 -44.74 -33.96
N PRO A 155 -13.34 -46.03 -34.06
CA PRO A 155 -12.65 -46.95 -34.94
C PRO A 155 -12.91 -46.62 -36.41
N VAL A 156 -11.81 -46.57 -37.18
CA VAL A 156 -11.80 -46.55 -38.64
C VAL A 156 -12.46 -47.83 -39.17
N GLN A 157 -13.65 -47.63 -39.76
CA GLN A 157 -14.32 -48.33 -40.87
C GLN A 157 -14.40 -49.87 -40.87
N GLN A 158 -15.63 -50.34 -41.12
CA GLN A 158 -15.98 -50.92 -42.42
C GLN A 158 -17.47 -50.76 -42.72
#